data_AF-A0A0J1IMJ8-F1
#
_entry.id   AF-A0A0J1IMJ8-F1
#
_cell.length_a   1.000
_cell.length_b   1.000
_cell.length_c   1.000
_cell.angle_alpha   90.00
_cell.angle_beta   90.00
_cell.angle_gamma   90.00
#
_symmetry.space_group_name_H-M   'P 1'
#
loop_
_entity.id
_entity.type
_entity.pdbx_description
1 polymer ?
#
loop_
_entity_poly.entity_id
_entity_poly.type
_entity_poly.pdbx_seq_one_letter_code
_entity_poly.pdbx_strand_id
1 'polypeptide(L)'
;MHSKFIPIKKRLMLMFLSVVIPIFIVGIYLTINIRQDMIKSRERDILVETERVRKGLEDNFTSIIQISDWIYQDEGLEELVTKRYANPKEMIKGYNEFTLFDYFLRYHSNLANIRFFVDNKSFMTNSNFVFADEQIKETEWYEMALQGKGKIYWYNLVDPVTEKPFFGISQKRI
;
A
#
# COMPACT_ATOMS: atom_id res chain seq x y z
N MET A 1 -70.43 -39.35 -29.32
CA MET A 1 -69.49 -38.22 -29.30
C MET A 1 -70.13 -37.07 -28.51
N HIS A 2 -69.84 -36.94 -27.21
CA HIS A 2 -70.36 -35.85 -26.39
C HIS A 2 -69.40 -34.66 -26.49
N SER A 3 -69.69 -33.69 -27.36
CA SER A 3 -68.98 -32.41 -27.34
C SER A 3 -69.44 -31.63 -26.12
N LYS A 4 -68.63 -31.63 -25.06
CA LYS A 4 -68.85 -30.73 -23.92
C LYS A 4 -68.79 -29.29 -24.44
N PHE A 5 -69.93 -28.63 -24.53
CA PHE A 5 -69.99 -27.20 -24.82
C PHE A 5 -69.29 -26.43 -23.70
N ILE A 6 -68.13 -25.86 -24.02
CA ILE A 6 -67.38 -25.03 -23.10
C ILE A 6 -68.02 -23.64 -23.11
N PRO A 7 -68.44 -23.09 -21.96
CA PRO A 7 -69.02 -21.75 -21.90
C PRO A 7 -68.03 -20.70 -22.43
N ILE A 8 -68.52 -19.69 -23.17
CA ILE A 8 -67.71 -18.68 -23.89
C ILE A 8 -66.65 -18.01 -22.99
N LYS A 9 -66.99 -17.73 -21.71
CA LYS A 9 -66.03 -17.24 -20.71
C LYS A 9 -64.78 -18.12 -20.58
N LYS A 10 -64.94 -19.45 -20.52
CA LYS A 10 -63.80 -20.40 -20.41
C LYS A 10 -62.95 -20.42 -21.68
N ARG A 11 -63.56 -20.28 -22.87
CA ARG A 11 -62.85 -20.28 -24.15
C ARG A 11 -61.97 -19.03 -24.31
N LEU A 12 -62.50 -17.86 -23.94
CA LEU A 12 -61.73 -16.61 -23.88
C LEU A 12 -60.59 -16.69 -22.86
N MET A 13 -60.84 -17.29 -21.68
CA MET A 13 -59.82 -17.46 -20.64
C MET A 13 -58.66 -18.36 -21.11
N LEU A 14 -58.96 -19.46 -21.83
CA LEU A 14 -57.94 -20.36 -22.38
C LEU A 14 -57.07 -19.69 -23.44
N MET A 15 -57.66 -18.89 -24.34
CA MET A 15 -56.90 -18.14 -25.35
C MET A 15 -55.97 -17.12 -24.70
N PHE A 16 -56.45 -16.39 -23.69
CA PHE A 16 -55.62 -15.45 -22.94
C PHE A 16 -54.46 -16.17 -22.23
N LEU A 17 -54.75 -17.30 -21.56
CA LEU A 17 -53.75 -18.07 -20.83
C LEU A 17 -52.67 -18.65 -21.77
N SER A 18 -53.02 -18.99 -23.01
CA SER A 18 -52.07 -19.51 -24.01
C SER A 18 -51.00 -18.52 -24.44
N VAL A 19 -51.26 -17.22 -24.31
CA VAL A 19 -50.31 -16.15 -24.64
C VAL A 19 -49.55 -15.70 -23.41
N VAL A 20 -50.25 -15.59 -22.27
CA VAL A 20 -49.66 -15.08 -21.03
C VAL A 20 -48.66 -16.05 -20.42
N ILE A 21 -48.95 -17.36 -20.40
CA ILE A 21 -48.05 -18.36 -19.80
C ILE A 21 -46.66 -18.34 -20.46
N PRO A 22 -46.53 -18.43 -21.80
CA PRO A 22 -45.22 -18.38 -22.45
C PRO A 22 -44.43 -17.10 -22.15
N ILE A 23 -45.10 -15.95 -22.09
CA ILE A 23 -44.46 -14.67 -21.76
C ILE A 23 -43.86 -14.71 -20.35
N PHE A 24 -44.62 -15.22 -19.37
CA PHE A 24 -44.10 -15.38 -18.01
C PHE A 24 -42.93 -16.36 -17.93
N ILE A 25 -42.99 -17.47 -18.67
CA ILE A 25 -41.89 -18.46 -18.72
C ILE A 25 -40.61 -17.80 -19.25
N VAL A 26 -40.70 -17.05 -20.35
CA VAL A 26 -39.56 -16.32 -20.93
C VAL A 26 -39.04 -15.27 -19.94
N GLY A 27 -39.93 -14.51 -19.29
CA GLY A 27 -39.54 -13.51 -18.29
C GLY A 27 -38.78 -14.12 -17.11
N ILE A 28 -39.25 -15.25 -16.58
CA ILE A 28 -38.58 -15.99 -15.51
C ILE A 28 -37.22 -16.52 -15.98
N TYR A 29 -37.16 -17.13 -17.16
CA TYR A 29 -35.93 -17.66 -17.74
C TYR A 29 -34.87 -16.57 -17.91
N LEU A 30 -35.24 -15.43 -18.49
CA LEU A 30 -34.34 -14.28 -18.65
C LEU A 30 -33.86 -13.76 -17.30
N THR A 31 -34.76 -13.62 -16.33
CA THR A 31 -34.42 -13.12 -14.99
C THR A 31 -33.40 -14.02 -14.29
N ILE A 32 -33.52 -15.34 -14.43
CA ILE A 32 -32.57 -16.30 -13.83
C ILE A 32 -31.19 -16.15 -14.46
N ASN A 33 -31.10 -16.11 -15.80
CA ASN A 33 -29.82 -15.98 -16.50
C ASN A 33 -29.13 -14.66 -16.20
N ILE A 34 -29.85 -13.53 -16.25
CA ILE A 34 -29.31 -12.20 -15.92
C ILE A 34 -28.75 -12.18 -14.50
N ARG A 35 -29.46 -12.80 -13.53
CA ARG A 35 -28.97 -12.90 -12.15
C ARG A 35 -27.67 -13.69 -12.07
N GLN A 36 -27.57 -14.82 -12.75
CA GLN A 36 -26.35 -15.64 -12.76
C GLN A 36 -25.16 -14.89 -13.38
N ASP A 37 -25.38 -14.21 -14.50
CA ASP A 37 -24.33 -13.43 -15.16
C ASP A 37 -23.90 -12.22 -14.33
N MET A 38 -24.84 -11.54 -13.66
CA MET A 38 -24.53 -10.47 -12.71
C MET A 38 -23.68 -10.97 -11.54
N ILE A 39 -24.00 -12.13 -10.96
CA ILE A 39 -23.23 -12.69 -9.85
C ILE A 39 -21.79 -12.99 -10.31
N LYS A 40 -21.65 -13.69 -11.44
CA LYS A 40 -20.32 -13.99 -12.02
C LYS A 40 -19.54 -12.73 -12.39
N SER A 41 -20.21 -11.69 -12.88
CA SER A 41 -19.57 -10.40 -13.15
C SER A 41 -19.05 -9.78 -11.86
N ARG A 42 -19.88 -9.71 -10.81
CA ARG A 42 -19.48 -9.17 -9.51
C ARG A 42 -18.28 -9.90 -8.92
N GLU A 43 -18.24 -11.22 -9.01
CA GLU A 43 -17.08 -12.00 -8.56
C GLU A 43 -15.80 -11.62 -9.34
N ARG A 44 -15.89 -11.52 -10.67
CA ARG A 44 -14.76 -11.06 -11.49
C ARG A 44 -14.34 -9.64 -11.17
N ASP A 45 -15.29 -8.74 -10.96
CA ASP A 45 -15.04 -7.34 -10.63
C ASP A 45 -14.28 -7.24 -9.30
N ILE A 46 -14.69 -8.01 -8.29
CA ILE A 46 -13.99 -8.11 -6.99
C ILE A 46 -12.55 -8.63 -7.18
N LEU A 47 -12.36 -9.68 -7.99
CA LEU A 47 -11.03 -10.22 -8.25
C LEU A 47 -10.12 -9.21 -8.95
N VAL A 48 -10.64 -8.51 -9.97
CA VAL A 48 -9.90 -7.48 -10.72
C VAL A 48 -9.56 -6.30 -9.82
N GLU A 49 -10.48 -5.87 -8.96
CA GLU A 49 -10.25 -4.79 -8.00
C GLU A 49 -9.19 -5.20 -6.96
N THR A 50 -9.29 -6.40 -6.41
CA THR A 50 -8.29 -6.94 -5.46
C THR A 50 -6.90 -7.00 -6.10
N GLU A 51 -6.81 -7.46 -7.35
CA GLU A 51 -5.56 -7.52 -8.09
C GLU A 51 -4.99 -6.11 -8.37
N ARG A 52 -5.85 -5.12 -8.64
CA ARG A 52 -5.43 -3.73 -8.79
C ARG A 52 -4.87 -3.17 -7.48
N VAL A 53 -5.51 -3.47 -6.35
CA VAL A 53 -5.01 -3.08 -5.01
C VAL A 53 -3.66 -3.74 -4.74
N ARG A 54 -3.51 -5.04 -5.02
CA ARG A 54 -2.24 -5.77 -4.88
C ARG A 54 -1.12 -5.09 -5.68
N LYS A 55 -1.34 -4.84 -6.96
CA LYS A 55 -0.36 -4.15 -7.82
C LYS A 55 -0.02 -2.75 -7.32
N GLY A 56 -1.01 -1.98 -6.89
CA GLY A 56 -0.77 -0.65 -6.32
C GLY A 56 0.10 -0.70 -5.07
N LEU A 57 -0.06 -1.70 -4.21
CA LEU A 57 0.82 -1.92 -3.05
C LEU A 57 2.24 -2.33 -3.47
N GLU A 58 2.37 -3.24 -4.44
CA GLU A 58 3.66 -3.68 -4.96
C GLU A 58 4.45 -2.52 -5.60
N ASP A 59 3.80 -1.70 -6.41
CA ASP A 59 4.40 -0.52 -7.04
C ASP A 59 4.84 0.49 -5.96
N ASN A 60 4.02 0.71 -4.93
CA ASN A 60 4.37 1.56 -3.80
C ASN A 60 5.60 1.04 -3.04
N PHE A 61 5.63 -0.24 -2.67
CA PHE A 61 6.76 -0.83 -1.97
C PHE A 61 8.04 -0.82 -2.81
N THR A 62 7.91 -1.10 -4.11
CA THR A 62 9.03 -1.04 -5.05
C THR A 62 9.58 0.38 -5.14
N SER A 63 8.72 1.40 -5.19
CA SER A 63 9.11 2.81 -5.17
C SER A 63 9.88 3.18 -3.90
N ILE A 64 9.40 2.74 -2.74
CA ILE A 64 10.07 2.98 -1.44
C ILE A 64 11.45 2.31 -1.39
N ILE A 65 11.56 1.06 -1.87
CA ILE A 65 12.83 0.33 -1.95
C ILE A 65 13.83 1.08 -2.84
N GLN A 66 13.40 1.53 -4.03
CA GLN A 66 14.28 2.27 -4.94
C GLN A 66 14.81 3.57 -4.32
N ILE A 67 13.94 4.30 -3.60
CA ILE A 67 14.34 5.52 -2.90
C ILE A 67 15.37 5.20 -1.80
N SER A 68 15.16 4.12 -1.04
CA SER A 68 16.14 3.66 -0.04
C SER A 68 17.48 3.32 -0.67
N ASP A 69 17.49 2.62 -1.80
CA ASP A 69 18.73 2.26 -2.50
C ASP A 69 19.46 3.50 -3.02
N TRP A 70 18.74 4.51 -3.53
CA TRP A 70 19.34 5.78 -3.94
C TRP A 70 19.92 6.55 -2.77
N ILE A 71 19.19 6.63 -1.65
CA ILE A 71 19.66 7.25 -0.41
C ILE A 71 20.91 6.52 0.10
N TYR A 72 20.89 5.19 0.10
CA TYR A 72 21.99 4.35 0.58
C TYR A 72 23.27 4.57 -0.21
N GLN A 73 23.16 4.80 -1.53
CA GLN A 73 24.28 5.01 -2.44
C GLN A 73 24.74 6.47 -2.54
N ASP A 74 24.06 7.40 -1.88
CA ASP A 74 24.40 8.82 -1.96
C ASP A 74 25.73 9.12 -1.24
N GLU A 75 26.67 9.72 -1.97
CA GLU A 75 27.99 10.10 -1.46
C GLU A 75 27.90 11.28 -0.48
N GLY A 76 26.96 12.21 -0.70
CA GLY A 76 26.74 13.36 0.18
C GLY A 76 26.24 12.95 1.56
N LEU A 77 25.38 11.93 1.63
CA LEU A 77 24.94 11.33 2.87
C LEU A 77 26.11 10.67 3.62
N GLU A 78 26.95 9.92 2.92
CA GLU A 78 28.13 9.28 3.52
C GLU A 78 29.10 10.31 4.10
N GLU A 79 29.42 11.35 3.33
CA GLU A 79 30.29 12.44 3.78
C GLU A 79 29.69 13.11 5.02
N LEU A 80 28.38 13.40 5.01
CA LEU A 80 27.69 14.04 6.12
C LEU A 80 27.80 13.20 7.40
N VAL A 81 27.48 11.91 7.35
CA VAL A 81 27.36 11.07 8.57
C VAL A 81 28.70 10.58 9.12
N THR A 82 29.72 10.45 8.27
CA THR A 82 31.06 10.01 8.67
C THR A 82 31.95 11.16 9.15
N LYS A 83 31.64 12.40 8.76
CA LYS A 83 32.38 13.59 9.19
C LYS A 83 32.30 13.78 10.70
N ARG A 84 33.45 14.08 11.31
CA ARG A 84 33.54 14.53 12.70
C ARG A 84 33.46 16.05 12.74
N TYR A 85 32.41 16.57 13.34
CA TYR A 85 32.20 18.01 13.42
C TYR A 85 32.94 18.61 14.61
N ALA A 86 33.75 19.64 14.37
CA ALA A 86 34.48 20.32 15.42
C ALA A 86 33.58 21.27 16.23
N ASN A 87 32.50 21.76 15.63
CA ASN A 87 31.53 22.65 16.27
C ASN A 87 30.11 22.48 15.69
N PRO A 88 29.06 22.85 16.45
CA PRO A 88 27.68 22.71 15.98
C PRO A 88 27.34 23.50 14.71
N LYS A 89 28.03 24.62 14.46
CA LYS A 89 27.76 25.48 13.29
C LYS A 89 28.15 24.78 11.98
N GLU A 90 29.27 24.06 11.98
CA GLU A 90 29.71 23.26 10.83
C GLU A 90 28.73 22.11 10.53
N MET A 91 28.21 21.48 11.58
CA MET A 91 27.20 20.42 11.45
C MET A 91 25.88 20.96 10.87
N ILE A 92 25.36 22.07 11.39
CA ILE A 92 24.14 22.71 10.87
C ILE A 92 24.32 23.10 9.39
N LYS A 93 25.51 23.56 9.01
CA LYS A 93 25.81 23.86 7.61
C LYS A 93 25.70 22.60 6.74
N GLY A 94 26.26 21.47 7.19
CA GLY A 94 26.13 20.18 6.50
C GLY A 94 24.66 19.75 6.35
N TYR A 95 23.84 19.89 7.39
CA TYR A 95 22.40 19.58 7.31
C TYR A 95 21.66 20.43 6.29
N ASN A 96 21.98 21.73 6.20
CA ASN A 96 21.34 22.63 5.26
C ASN A 96 21.78 22.41 3.80
N GLU A 97 23.02 21.92 3.60
CA GLU A 97 23.54 21.60 2.27
C GLU A 97 22.99 20.25 1.77
N PHE A 98 22.65 19.33 2.67
CA PHE A 98 22.05 18.04 2.33
C PHE A 98 20.54 18.15 2.09
N THR A 99 20.12 18.08 0.82
CA THR A 99 18.71 18.31 0.42
C THR A 99 18.00 17.06 -0.10
N LEU A 100 18.67 15.91 -0.15
CA LEU A 100 18.15 14.69 -0.77
C LEU A 100 16.87 14.17 -0.09
N PHE A 101 16.81 14.21 1.25
CA PHE A 101 15.62 13.79 1.98
C PHE A 101 14.42 14.69 1.70
N ASP A 102 14.64 16.01 1.67
CA ASP A 102 13.57 16.97 1.36
C ASP A 102 13.08 16.82 -0.08
N TYR A 103 13.97 16.49 -1.02
CA TYR A 103 13.61 16.16 -2.39
C TYR A 103 12.66 14.95 -2.42
N PHE A 104 13.05 13.82 -1.82
CA PHE A 104 12.21 12.63 -1.84
C PHE A 104 10.88 12.83 -1.12
N LEU A 105 10.88 13.46 0.06
CA LEU A 105 9.65 13.75 0.81
C LEU A 105 8.71 14.70 0.07
N ARG A 106 9.24 15.62 -0.73
CA ARG A 106 8.42 16.56 -1.52
C ARG A 106 7.82 15.91 -2.76
N TYR A 107 8.57 15.06 -3.45
CA TYR A 107 8.15 14.49 -4.73
C TYR A 107 7.47 13.12 -4.61
N HIS A 108 7.54 12.48 -3.45
CA HIS A 108 6.89 11.19 -3.18
C HIS A 108 5.90 11.31 -2.01
N SER A 109 4.64 11.65 -2.32
CA SER A 109 3.58 11.85 -1.33
C SER A 109 3.18 10.58 -0.56
N ASN A 110 3.64 9.41 -1.01
CA ASN A 110 3.48 8.13 -0.33
C ASN A 110 4.49 7.93 0.83
N LEU A 111 5.52 8.78 0.94
CA LEU A 111 6.46 8.76 2.06
C LEU A 111 6.00 9.71 3.17
N ALA A 112 5.86 9.19 4.39
CA ALA A 112 5.53 10.03 5.54
C ALA A 112 6.76 10.73 6.13
N ASN A 113 7.89 10.03 6.21
CA ASN A 113 9.16 10.50 6.76
C ASN A 113 10.34 9.65 6.26
N ILE A 114 11.54 10.17 6.45
CA ILE A 114 12.81 9.44 6.27
C ILE A 114 13.60 9.65 7.56
N ARG A 115 14.06 8.56 8.18
CA ARG A 115 14.86 8.57 9.41
C ARG A 115 16.15 7.81 9.17
N PHE A 116 17.29 8.48 9.33
CA PHE A 116 18.61 7.89 9.22
C PHE A 116 19.27 7.82 10.59
N PHE A 117 19.58 6.61 11.04
CA PHE A 117 20.14 6.36 12.36
C PHE A 117 21.67 6.34 12.30
N VAL A 118 22.33 7.28 12.97
CA VAL A 118 23.78 7.49 12.89
C VAL A 118 24.45 7.09 14.21
N ASP A 119 25.49 6.27 14.13
CA ASP A 119 26.36 5.94 15.27
C ASP A 119 27.62 6.84 15.32
N ASN A 120 27.41 8.15 15.43
CA ASN A 120 28.49 9.15 15.51
C ASN A 120 28.21 10.09 16.68
N LYS A 121 29.09 10.09 17.69
CA LYS A 121 28.90 10.87 18.93
C LYS A 121 28.97 12.40 18.72
N SER A 122 29.49 12.86 17.58
CA SER A 122 29.50 14.29 17.23
C SER A 122 28.19 14.73 16.55
N PHE A 123 27.30 13.79 16.23
CA PHE A 123 26.03 14.06 15.55
C PHE A 123 24.96 14.46 16.57
N MET A 124 24.15 15.47 16.23
CA MET A 124 22.97 15.84 17.01
C MET A 124 21.71 15.41 16.28
N THR A 125 20.80 14.75 17.01
CA THR A 125 19.49 14.34 16.52
C THR A 125 18.70 15.57 16.03
N ASN A 126 18.06 15.43 14.87
CA ASN A 126 17.07 16.34 14.33
C ASN A 126 15.86 15.55 13.80
N SER A 127 15.03 16.16 12.95
CA SER A 127 13.89 15.45 12.37
C SER A 127 14.30 14.22 11.55
N ASN A 128 15.27 14.32 10.65
CA ASN A 128 15.58 13.24 9.71
C ASN A 128 16.78 12.38 10.13
N PHE A 129 17.67 12.91 10.96
CA PHE A 129 18.84 12.21 11.47
C PHE A 129 18.69 11.95 12.96
N VAL A 130 18.81 10.69 13.36
CA VAL A 130 18.64 10.27 14.74
C VAL A 130 19.93 9.64 15.23
N PHE A 131 20.47 10.14 16.34
CA PHE A 131 21.60 9.48 17.00
C PHE A 131 21.14 8.12 17.53
N ALA A 132 21.83 7.05 17.14
CA ALA A 132 21.55 5.69 17.62
C ALA A 132 22.10 5.54 19.05
N ASP A 133 21.30 5.91 20.04
CA ASP A 133 21.60 5.69 21.44
C ASP A 133 21.49 4.20 21.83
N GLU A 134 21.79 3.90 23.09
CA GLU A 134 21.80 2.53 23.60
C GLU A 134 20.41 1.89 23.53
N GLN A 135 19.34 2.67 23.73
CA GLN A 135 17.95 2.18 23.62
C GLN A 135 17.60 1.79 22.19
N ILE A 136 17.96 2.61 21.20
CA ILE A 136 17.74 2.29 19.78
C ILE A 136 18.56 1.07 19.38
N LYS A 137 19.81 0.96 19.86
CA LYS A 137 20.69 -0.16 19.55
C LYS A 137 20.19 -1.50 20.07
N GLU A 138 19.45 -1.51 21.17
CA GLU A 138 18.80 -2.70 21.75
C GLU A 138 17.48 -3.09 21.03
N THR A 139 16.99 -2.29 20.08
CA THR A 139 15.77 -2.63 19.36
C THR A 139 16.00 -3.73 18.32
N GLU A 140 15.03 -4.64 18.22
CA GLU A 140 15.09 -5.80 17.32
C GLU A 140 15.28 -5.39 15.85
N TRP A 141 14.60 -4.32 15.39
CA TRP A 141 14.72 -3.83 14.02
C TRP A 141 16.11 -3.26 13.72
N TYR A 142 16.79 -2.66 14.72
CA TYR A 142 18.13 -2.13 14.58
C TYR A 142 19.14 -3.29 14.51
N GLU A 143 19.06 -4.25 15.44
CA GLU A 143 19.93 -5.43 15.42
C GLU A 143 19.79 -6.24 14.11
N MET A 144 18.56 -6.44 13.63
CA MET A 144 18.34 -7.12 12.35
C MET A 144 18.90 -6.32 11.17
N ALA A 145 18.77 -4.99 11.16
CA ALA A 145 19.41 -4.16 10.15
C ALA A 145 20.94 -4.36 10.18
N LEU A 146 21.55 -4.45 11.37
CA LEU A 146 22.98 -4.67 11.51
C LEU A 146 23.43 -6.03 10.93
N GLN A 147 22.64 -7.07 11.13
CA GLN A 147 22.91 -8.43 10.67
C GLN A 147 22.58 -8.63 9.18
N GLY A 148 21.69 -7.80 8.64
CA GLY A 148 21.10 -7.91 7.31
C GLY A 148 22.06 -7.77 6.13
N LYS A 149 23.28 -7.23 6.31
CA LYS A 149 24.28 -7.00 5.26
C LYS A 149 23.70 -6.32 3.99
N GLY A 150 22.91 -5.27 4.18
CA GLY A 150 22.27 -4.54 3.08
C GLY A 150 20.92 -5.09 2.62
N LYS A 151 20.38 -6.14 3.26
CA LYS A 151 18.99 -6.57 3.05
C LYS A 151 18.01 -5.59 3.68
N ILE A 152 16.91 -5.36 2.98
CA ILE A 152 15.80 -4.53 3.42
C ILE A 152 14.84 -5.38 4.24
N TYR A 153 14.50 -4.90 5.42
CA TYR A 153 13.48 -5.51 6.28
C TYR A 153 12.38 -4.49 6.58
N TRP A 154 11.14 -4.98 6.61
CA TRP A 154 9.96 -4.16 6.88
C TRP A 154 9.52 -4.31 8.33
N TYR A 155 9.25 -3.19 9.00
CA TYR A 155 8.86 -3.17 10.41
C TYR A 155 7.70 -2.22 10.67
N ASN A 156 6.83 -2.61 11.59
CA ASN A 156 5.95 -1.67 12.28
C ASN A 156 6.70 -1.15 13.50
N LEU A 157 6.95 0.14 13.54
CA LEU A 157 7.68 0.79 14.62
C LEU A 157 6.92 2.04 15.08
N VAL A 158 7.11 2.43 16.32
CA VAL A 158 6.68 3.76 16.78
C VAL A 158 7.85 4.68 16.50
N ASP A 159 7.65 5.72 15.69
CA ASP A 159 8.71 6.67 15.36
C ASP A 159 9.17 7.36 16.65
N PRO A 160 10.45 7.23 17.06
CA PRO A 160 10.95 7.78 18.31
C PRO A 160 10.90 9.31 18.35
N VAL A 161 10.76 9.98 17.20
CA VAL A 161 10.67 11.44 17.11
C VAL A 161 9.22 11.94 17.16
N THR A 162 8.27 11.22 16.56
CA THR A 162 6.87 11.67 16.45
C THR A 162 5.88 10.91 17.33
N GLU A 163 6.33 9.82 17.96
CA GLU A 163 5.53 8.89 18.79
C GLU A 163 4.33 8.28 18.06
N LYS A 164 4.34 8.29 16.72
CA LYS A 164 3.27 7.71 15.88
C LYS A 164 3.68 6.35 15.33
N PRO A 165 2.71 5.43 15.14
CA PRO A 165 2.98 4.18 14.44
C PRO A 165 3.36 4.47 12.99
N PHE A 166 4.43 3.84 12.55
CA PHE A 166 5.02 4.01 11.24
C PHE A 166 5.42 2.64 10.68
N PHE A 167 5.15 2.43 9.38
CA PHE A 167 5.62 1.26 8.67
C PHE A 167 6.85 1.66 7.85
N GLY A 168 8.01 1.12 8.25
CA GLY A 168 9.29 1.54 7.73
C GLY A 168 10.15 0.40 7.23
N ILE A 169 11.21 0.76 6.53
CA ILE A 169 12.29 -0.14 6.15
C ILE A 169 13.57 0.23 6.89
N SER A 170 14.36 -0.78 7.25
CA SER A 170 15.71 -0.59 7.73
C SER A 170 16.73 -1.32 6.85
N GLN A 171 17.87 -0.67 6.65
CA GLN A 171 19.01 -1.17 5.88
C GLN A 171 20.28 -0.60 6.52
N LYS A 172 21.30 -1.43 6.74
CA LYS A 172 22.61 -0.99 7.24
C LYS A 172 23.61 -0.88 6.10
N ARG A 173 24.38 0.23 6.09
CA ARG A 173 25.61 0.39 5.32
C ARG A 173 26.81 -0.12 6.13
N ILE A 174 27.72 -0.85 5.46
CA ILE A 174 28.88 -1.55 6.06
C ILE A 174 29.69 -0.62 6.96
#